data_AF-A0A2V6I4R4-F1
#
_entry.id   AF-A0A2V6I4R4-F1
#
_cell.length_a   1.000
_cell.length_b   1.000
_cell.length_c   1.000
_cell.angle_alpha   90.00
_cell.angle_beta   90.00
_cell.angle_gamma   90.00
#
_symmetry.space_group_name_H-M   'P 1'
#
loop_
_entity.id
_entity.type
_entity.pdbx_description
1 polymer ?
#
loop_
_entity_poly.entity_id
_entity_poly.type
_entity_poly.pdbx_seq_one_letter_code
_entity_poly.pdbx_strand_id
1 'polypeptide(L)'
;MARDSFVHLHLHTEYSLLDGAIRMKELMKKAVEFKMPAVAITDHGNLFGAIEFYQEAQRAGVKPIIGCEAYIAPGSNKDRPASRRDSAYHFTLLAENETGYRNLVKLVTAAHLEGFHYAPRIDKELLATHSEGLIGLSGCLAGEINSAIQANNVEKAKQSAADYRDILGAENFFIELHDHGMEEQRKCMTALLQIARDIGVGLVAANDVHFLRRSDHQAHDVMLCIGTGKMVQDENRMRYVSELYFKSPAEMRELFRDFPEAIANTLEIGERCHLDLEFGCSKYPEYPAPPGKTREEYLRELCYDGFRRRYGERASNDPELIRQLDYELGVFEKTGFVS
;
A
#
# COMPACT_ATOMS: atom_id res chain seq x y z
N MET A 1 8.41 10.97 18.69
CA MET A 1 9.62 10.26 18.21
C MET A 1 10.88 11.10 18.41
N ALA A 2 12.10 10.58 18.22
CA ALA A 2 13.32 11.41 18.24
C ALA A 2 13.25 12.45 17.12
N ARG A 3 13.37 13.75 17.45
CA ARG A 3 13.21 14.86 16.49
C ARG A 3 14.25 14.85 15.36
N ASP A 4 15.32 14.08 15.51
CA ASP A 4 16.40 13.94 14.52
C ASP A 4 16.21 12.77 13.54
N SER A 5 15.05 12.09 13.58
CA SER A 5 14.74 10.94 12.74
C SER A 5 14.04 11.34 11.42
N PHE A 6 13.77 10.33 10.58
CA PHE A 6 13.02 10.42 9.33
C PHE A 6 12.22 9.12 9.14
N VAL A 7 11.09 9.17 8.43
CA VAL A 7 10.29 8.01 8.04
C VAL A 7 10.13 8.00 6.52
N HIS A 8 10.53 6.92 5.86
CA HIS A 8 10.26 6.75 4.43
C HIS A 8 8.79 6.40 4.23
N LEU A 9 8.05 7.30 3.57
CA LEU A 9 6.63 7.17 3.27
C LEU A 9 6.34 6.75 1.82
N HIS A 10 7.35 6.77 0.95
CA HIS A 10 7.25 6.40 -0.46
C HIS A 10 8.40 5.45 -0.79
N LEU A 11 8.09 4.16 -0.86
CA LEU A 11 9.05 3.12 -1.23
C LEU A 11 8.39 1.90 -1.87
N HIS A 12 9.16 1.29 -2.76
CA HIS A 12 8.79 0.16 -3.59
C HIS A 12 9.59 -1.07 -3.20
N THR A 13 8.86 -2.12 -2.88
CA THR A 13 9.39 -3.42 -2.53
C THR A 13 9.45 -4.30 -3.76
N GLU A 14 9.90 -5.53 -3.60
CA GLU A 14 9.83 -6.58 -4.62
C GLU A 14 8.42 -6.85 -5.18
N TYR A 15 7.36 -6.35 -4.53
CA TYR A 15 5.98 -6.45 -5.02
C TYR A 15 5.57 -5.30 -5.97
N SER A 16 6.38 -4.26 -6.12
CA SER A 16 6.42 -3.46 -7.36
C SER A 16 7.08 -4.31 -8.45
N LEU A 17 6.30 -5.22 -9.04
CA LEU A 17 6.83 -6.26 -9.92
C LEU A 17 7.65 -5.68 -11.08
N LEU A 18 8.89 -6.17 -11.21
CA LEU A 18 9.85 -5.78 -12.26
C LEU A 18 10.30 -4.31 -12.18
N ASP A 19 10.16 -3.69 -11.02
CA ASP A 19 10.51 -2.30 -10.78
C ASP A 19 11.18 -2.10 -9.39
N GLY A 20 10.53 -2.48 -8.28
CA GLY A 20 11.12 -2.40 -6.95
C GLY A 20 12.02 -3.61 -6.63
N ALA A 21 13.18 -3.36 -6.01
CA ALA A 21 14.20 -4.39 -5.72
C ALA A 21 14.39 -4.69 -4.22
N ILE A 22 13.56 -4.10 -3.35
CA ILE A 22 13.75 -4.17 -1.90
C ILE A 22 13.07 -5.40 -1.31
N ARG A 23 13.85 -6.24 -0.63
CA ARG A 23 13.35 -7.40 0.12
C ARG A 23 12.92 -6.98 1.53
N MET A 24 11.76 -7.45 1.99
CA MET A 24 11.14 -7.04 3.26
C MET A 24 12.07 -7.18 4.47
N LYS A 25 12.72 -8.34 4.63
CA LYS A 25 13.62 -8.61 5.76
C LYS A 25 14.82 -7.67 5.80
N GLU A 26 15.40 -7.36 4.65
CA GLU A 26 16.57 -6.47 4.57
C GLU A 26 16.19 -5.01 4.79
N LEU A 27 15.00 -4.60 4.33
CA LEU A 27 14.41 -3.30 4.64
C LEU A 27 14.26 -3.10 6.15
N MET A 28 13.65 -4.07 6.85
CA MET A 28 13.45 -3.97 8.30
C MET A 28 14.76 -3.90 9.08
N LYS A 29 15.76 -4.71 8.69
CA LYS A 29 17.11 -4.62 9.28
C LYS A 29 17.70 -3.22 9.10
N LYS A 30 17.56 -2.63 7.91
CA LYS A 30 18.09 -1.29 7.61
C LYS A 30 17.35 -0.18 8.35
N ALA A 31 16.02 -0.30 8.48
CA ALA A 31 15.22 0.62 9.27
C ALA A 31 15.63 0.63 10.75
N VAL A 32 15.87 -0.55 11.34
CA VAL A 32 16.40 -0.69 12.70
C VAL A 32 17.81 -0.12 12.83
N GLU A 33 18.70 -0.41 11.87
CA GLU A 33 20.07 0.16 11.82
C GLU A 33 20.03 1.70 11.84
N PHE A 34 19.12 2.30 11.07
CA PHE A 34 18.91 3.74 11.00
C PHE A 34 18.04 4.31 12.11
N LYS A 35 17.56 3.48 13.04
CA LYS A 35 16.69 3.86 14.16
C LYS A 35 15.42 4.59 13.69
N MET A 36 14.90 4.22 12.53
CA MET A 36 13.65 4.75 12.01
C MET A 36 12.49 4.15 12.83
N PRO A 37 11.57 4.97 13.34
CA PRO A 37 10.49 4.49 14.20
C PRO A 37 9.35 3.82 13.40
N ALA A 38 9.23 4.16 12.11
CA ALA A 38 8.22 3.64 11.20
C ALA A 38 8.78 3.59 9.77
N VAL A 39 8.17 2.79 8.91
CA VAL A 39 8.45 2.70 7.47
C VAL A 39 7.16 2.36 6.74
N ALA A 40 6.93 2.96 5.57
CA ALA A 40 5.79 2.66 4.70
C ALA A 40 6.09 1.60 3.64
N ILE A 41 5.06 1.00 3.08
CA ILE A 41 5.10 0.24 1.83
C ILE A 41 4.13 0.91 0.86
N THR A 42 4.57 1.24 -0.34
CA THR A 42 3.74 1.94 -1.34
C THR A 42 4.01 1.36 -2.73
N ASP A 43 3.87 0.04 -2.87
CA ASP A 43 4.08 -0.63 -4.16
C ASP A 43 3.14 -0.11 -5.25
N HIS A 44 3.56 -0.25 -6.50
CA HIS A 44 2.85 0.24 -7.67
C HIS A 44 1.50 -0.47 -7.86
N GLY A 45 0.42 0.27 -7.60
CA GLY A 45 -0.94 -0.12 -7.91
C GLY A 45 -1.44 -1.37 -7.18
N ASN A 46 -0.75 -1.86 -6.15
CA ASN A 46 -1.09 -3.12 -5.49
C ASN A 46 -0.79 -3.14 -3.98
N LEU A 47 -1.31 -4.16 -3.30
CA LEU A 47 -1.09 -4.44 -1.87
C LEU A 47 -0.58 -5.87 -1.63
N PHE A 48 0.08 -6.48 -2.62
CA PHE A 48 0.44 -7.90 -2.58
C PHE A 48 1.34 -8.23 -1.38
N GLY A 49 2.29 -7.34 -1.07
CA GLY A 49 3.22 -7.47 0.05
C GLY A 49 2.69 -6.99 1.40
N ALA A 50 1.48 -6.43 1.50
CA ALA A 50 1.04 -5.70 2.68
C ALA A 50 1.06 -6.53 3.98
N ILE A 51 0.60 -7.78 3.92
CA ILE A 51 0.56 -8.68 5.10
C ILE A 51 1.96 -9.14 5.49
N GLU A 52 2.79 -9.51 4.53
CA GLU A 52 4.19 -9.90 4.81
C GLU A 52 4.95 -8.72 5.41
N PHE A 53 4.87 -7.54 4.81
CA PHE A 53 5.48 -6.31 5.31
C PHE A 53 5.05 -6.00 6.74
N TYR A 54 3.73 -6.07 7.02
CA TYR A 54 3.20 -5.85 8.37
C TYR A 54 3.83 -6.81 9.39
N GLN A 55 3.87 -8.10 9.07
CA GLN A 55 4.41 -9.13 9.97
C GLN A 55 5.93 -9.01 10.16
N GLU A 56 6.68 -8.71 9.10
CA GLU A 56 8.13 -8.49 9.18
C GLU A 56 8.47 -7.24 10.00
N ALA A 57 7.73 -6.14 9.81
CA ALA A 57 7.89 -4.91 10.56
C ALA A 57 7.61 -5.11 12.06
N GLN A 58 6.49 -5.76 12.39
CA GLN A 58 6.13 -6.13 13.77
C GLN A 58 7.22 -6.98 14.43
N ARG A 59 7.74 -8.00 13.72
CA ARG A 59 8.83 -8.85 14.22
C ARG A 59 10.13 -8.09 14.45
N ALA A 60 10.40 -7.03 13.68
CA ALA A 60 11.57 -6.18 13.85
C ALA A 60 11.37 -5.03 14.87
N GLY A 61 10.15 -4.83 15.38
CA GLY A 61 9.82 -3.71 16.26
C GLY A 61 9.79 -2.36 15.54
N VAL A 62 9.54 -2.35 14.23
CA VAL A 62 9.38 -1.14 13.40
C VAL A 62 7.88 -0.98 13.11
N LYS A 63 7.35 0.24 13.25
CA LYS A 63 5.93 0.49 12.98
C LYS A 63 5.65 0.42 11.47
N PRO A 64 4.79 -0.50 10.99
CA PRO A 64 4.41 -0.55 9.59
C PRO A 64 3.40 0.53 9.23
N ILE A 65 3.58 1.16 8.07
CA ILE A 65 2.58 2.03 7.43
C ILE A 65 2.19 1.37 6.11
N ILE A 66 0.92 1.00 5.95
CA ILE A 66 0.46 0.35 4.73
C ILE A 66 -0.06 1.41 3.76
N GLY A 67 0.44 1.39 2.53
CA GLY A 67 0.06 2.30 1.48
C GLY A 67 0.15 1.65 0.10
N CYS A 68 -0.06 2.46 -0.94
CA CYS A 68 -0.01 2.07 -2.34
C CYS A 68 0.29 3.32 -3.17
N GLU A 69 1.21 3.22 -4.13
CA GLU A 69 1.31 4.25 -5.16
C GLU A 69 0.28 3.93 -6.25
N ALA A 70 -0.86 4.60 -6.18
CA ALA A 70 -1.98 4.39 -7.07
C ALA A 70 -1.75 5.05 -8.43
N TYR A 71 -2.34 4.46 -9.46
CA TYR A 71 -2.41 5.06 -10.79
C TYR A 71 -3.73 5.83 -10.95
N ILE A 72 -3.67 7.14 -11.13
CA ILE A 72 -4.82 8.01 -11.36
C ILE A 72 -5.02 8.23 -12.86
N ALA A 73 -6.17 7.84 -13.40
CA ALA A 73 -6.52 8.14 -14.79
C ALA A 73 -6.67 9.67 -14.98
N PRO A 74 -6.26 10.24 -16.13
CA PRO A 74 -6.44 11.67 -16.40
C PRO A 74 -7.91 12.13 -16.48
N GLY A 75 -8.82 11.18 -16.69
CA GLY A 75 -10.27 11.36 -16.76
C GLY A 75 -10.95 10.21 -16.01
N SER A 76 -11.85 9.48 -16.68
CA SER A 76 -12.46 8.30 -16.07
C SER A 76 -11.50 7.11 -16.08
N ASN A 77 -11.53 6.28 -15.04
CA ASN A 77 -10.78 5.02 -15.02
C ASN A 77 -11.25 4.01 -16.08
N LYS A 78 -12.45 4.21 -16.66
CA LYS A 78 -13.02 3.39 -17.75
C LYS A 78 -12.50 3.82 -19.13
N ASP A 79 -11.86 4.98 -19.24
CA ASP A 79 -11.32 5.48 -20.50
C ASP A 79 -10.14 4.61 -20.94
N ARG A 80 -10.03 4.36 -22.26
CA ARG A 80 -8.96 3.54 -22.86
C ARG A 80 -8.06 4.36 -23.77
N PRO A 81 -7.15 5.18 -23.21
CA PRO A 81 -6.23 5.98 -24.01
C PRO A 81 -5.30 5.11 -24.85
N ALA A 82 -4.87 5.63 -26.00
CA ALA A 82 -4.05 4.89 -26.95
C ALA A 82 -2.62 4.63 -26.45
N SER A 83 -2.09 5.52 -25.59
CA SER A 83 -0.69 5.54 -25.15
C SER A 83 -0.59 5.20 -23.66
N ARG A 84 0.39 4.37 -23.30
CA ARG A 84 0.73 4.06 -21.89
C ARG A 84 1.27 5.28 -21.15
N ARG A 85 1.96 6.20 -21.84
CA ARG A 85 2.50 7.41 -21.22
C ARG A 85 1.41 8.35 -20.72
N ASP A 86 0.28 8.35 -21.43
CA ASP A 86 -0.86 9.22 -21.15
C ASP A 86 -1.96 8.47 -20.39
N SER A 87 -1.68 7.25 -19.91
CA SER A 87 -2.72 6.39 -19.34
C SER A 87 -2.99 6.67 -17.87
N ALA A 88 -1.99 7.13 -17.11
CA ALA A 88 -2.11 7.39 -15.68
C ALA A 88 -1.05 8.35 -15.13
N TYR A 89 -1.38 8.96 -14.01
CA TYR A 89 -0.46 9.66 -13.13
C TYR A 89 -0.22 8.85 -11.86
N HIS A 90 0.93 9.07 -11.21
CA HIS A 90 1.23 8.46 -9.92
C HIS A 90 0.65 9.29 -8.76
N PHE A 91 0.15 8.61 -7.72
CA PHE A 91 -0.35 9.26 -6.51
C PHE A 91 -0.20 8.33 -5.29
N THR A 92 0.51 8.79 -4.26
CA THR A 92 0.82 7.94 -3.10
C THR A 92 -0.30 8.03 -2.08
N LEU A 93 -0.84 6.88 -1.67
CA LEU A 93 -1.88 6.78 -0.65
C LEU A 93 -1.37 5.96 0.54
N LEU A 94 -1.64 6.45 1.75
CA LEU A 94 -1.31 5.78 3.01
C LEU A 94 -2.60 5.56 3.80
N ALA A 95 -2.74 4.37 4.39
CA ALA A 95 -3.80 4.10 5.34
C ALA A 95 -3.45 4.71 6.71
N GLU A 96 -4.20 5.72 7.13
CA GLU A 96 -4.08 6.31 8.47
C GLU A 96 -4.63 5.36 9.53
N ASN A 97 -5.68 4.60 9.21
CA ASN A 97 -6.36 3.71 10.15
C ASN A 97 -7.01 2.51 9.43
N GLU A 98 -7.77 1.69 10.16
CA GLU A 98 -8.46 0.52 9.61
C GLU A 98 -9.47 0.88 8.51
N THR A 99 -10.20 1.99 8.64
CA THR A 99 -11.10 2.49 7.59
C THR A 99 -10.32 2.81 6.33
N GLY A 100 -9.20 3.53 6.47
CA GLY A 100 -8.27 3.81 5.39
C GLY A 100 -7.75 2.55 4.70
N TYR A 101 -7.33 1.54 5.46
CA TYR A 101 -6.87 0.27 4.91
C TYR A 101 -7.97 -0.44 4.12
N ARG A 102 -9.19 -0.50 4.65
CA ARG A 102 -10.35 -1.09 3.94
C ARG A 102 -10.67 -0.33 2.65
N ASN A 103 -10.56 1.00 2.68
CA ASN A 103 -10.75 1.83 1.50
C ASN A 103 -9.64 1.62 0.46
N LEU A 104 -8.38 1.49 0.89
CA LEU A 104 -7.26 1.18 0.01
C LEU A 104 -7.45 -0.18 -0.69
N VAL A 105 -7.93 -1.20 0.05
CA VAL A 105 -8.28 -2.51 -0.53
C VAL A 105 -9.37 -2.37 -1.59
N LYS A 106 -10.43 -1.58 -1.35
CA LYS A 106 -11.50 -1.34 -2.34
C LYS A 106 -10.97 -0.62 -3.59
N LEU A 107 -10.18 0.43 -3.40
CA LEU A 107 -9.57 1.21 -4.49
C LEU A 107 -8.70 0.32 -5.39
N VAL A 108 -7.77 -0.44 -4.80
CA VAL A 108 -6.90 -1.36 -5.54
C VAL A 108 -7.69 -2.46 -6.23
N THR A 109 -8.74 -2.98 -5.60
CA THR A 109 -9.61 -4.00 -6.20
C THR A 109 -10.35 -3.45 -7.43
N ALA A 110 -11.00 -2.29 -7.31
CA ALA A 110 -11.69 -1.64 -8.41
C ALA A 110 -10.72 -1.24 -9.54
N ALA A 111 -9.50 -0.81 -9.20
CA ALA A 111 -8.46 -0.48 -10.17
C ALA A 111 -8.10 -1.69 -11.07
N HIS A 112 -8.06 -2.90 -10.50
CA HIS A 112 -7.78 -4.13 -11.23
C HIS A 112 -9.00 -4.69 -11.97
N LEU A 113 -10.18 -4.66 -11.36
CA LEU A 113 -11.38 -5.29 -11.93
C LEU A 113 -12.06 -4.41 -12.99
N GLU A 114 -12.00 -3.09 -12.83
CA GLU A 114 -12.79 -2.15 -13.64
C GLU A 114 -11.91 -1.15 -14.40
N GLY A 115 -10.81 -0.69 -13.79
CA GLY A 115 -9.98 0.39 -14.32
C GLY A 115 -8.72 -0.03 -15.09
N PHE A 116 -8.49 -1.34 -15.25
CA PHE A 116 -7.24 -1.85 -15.79
C PHE A 116 -7.07 -1.53 -17.28
N HIS A 117 -6.07 -0.70 -17.59
CA HIS A 117 -5.62 -0.42 -18.94
C HIS A 117 -4.16 0.04 -18.91
N TYR A 118 -3.24 -0.83 -19.35
CA TYR A 118 -1.78 -0.77 -19.12
C TYR A 118 -1.32 -0.84 -17.66
N ALA A 119 -2.10 -0.28 -16.73
CA ALA A 119 -1.93 -0.32 -15.28
C ALA A 119 -3.31 -0.41 -14.61
N PRO A 120 -3.42 -0.87 -13.35
CA PRO A 120 -4.67 -0.83 -12.58
C PRO A 120 -4.93 0.60 -12.11
N ARG A 121 -5.93 1.28 -12.68
CA ARG A 121 -6.16 2.72 -12.44
C ARG A 121 -7.45 3.00 -11.67
N ILE A 122 -7.40 4.01 -10.83
CA ILE A 122 -8.59 4.67 -10.27
C ILE A 122 -8.77 6.04 -10.93
N ASP A 123 -9.89 6.71 -10.66
CA ASP A 123 -10.08 8.13 -10.97
C ASP A 123 -10.38 8.91 -9.69
N LYS A 124 -10.46 10.25 -9.81
CA LYS A 124 -10.71 11.13 -8.67
C LYS A 124 -12.09 10.91 -8.04
N GLU A 125 -13.09 10.47 -8.82
CA GLU A 125 -14.44 10.18 -8.31
C GLU A 125 -14.43 8.94 -7.40
N LEU A 126 -13.76 7.88 -7.84
CA LEU A 126 -13.57 6.69 -7.03
C LEU A 126 -12.72 6.98 -5.78
N LEU A 127 -11.67 7.79 -5.91
CA LEU A 127 -10.89 8.26 -4.75
C LEU A 127 -11.77 9.03 -3.76
N ALA A 128 -12.62 9.95 -4.23
CA ALA A 128 -13.55 10.69 -3.39
C ALA A 128 -14.55 9.80 -2.65
N THR A 129 -14.99 8.71 -3.28
CA THR A 129 -15.92 7.73 -2.67
C THR A 129 -15.28 6.93 -1.54
N HIS A 130 -13.95 6.82 -1.54
CA HIS A 130 -13.18 5.99 -0.60
C HIS A 130 -12.05 6.77 0.08
N SER A 131 -12.20 8.08 0.30
CA SER A 131 -11.13 8.93 0.84
C SER A 131 -10.97 8.85 2.36
N GLU A 132 -12.00 8.41 3.09
CA GLU A 132 -11.97 8.38 4.57
C GLU A 132 -10.82 7.51 5.10
N GLY A 133 -10.04 8.08 6.04
CA GLY A 133 -8.90 7.41 6.67
C GLY A 133 -7.67 7.27 5.77
N LEU A 134 -7.62 7.95 4.62
CA LEU A 134 -6.46 7.99 3.73
C LEU A 134 -5.69 9.31 3.89
N ILE A 135 -4.36 9.20 3.83
CA ILE A 135 -3.45 10.33 3.64
C ILE A 135 -2.88 10.22 2.22
N GLY A 136 -2.90 11.31 1.45
CA GLY A 136 -2.38 11.35 0.09
C GLY A 136 -1.15 12.23 -0.05
N LEU A 137 -0.17 11.79 -0.82
CA LEU A 137 1.02 12.56 -1.22
C LEU A 137 0.96 12.82 -2.73
N SER A 138 1.35 14.03 -3.16
CA SER A 138 1.17 14.48 -4.54
C SER A 138 1.86 13.65 -5.63
N GLY A 139 2.76 12.73 -5.27
CA GLY A 139 3.44 11.83 -6.18
C GLY A 139 4.78 12.35 -6.70
N CYS A 140 5.49 11.47 -7.42
CA CYS A 140 6.78 11.73 -8.04
C CYS A 140 6.64 12.61 -9.32
N LEU A 141 7.68 12.67 -10.17
CA LEU A 141 7.62 13.42 -11.44
C LEU A 141 6.52 12.93 -12.39
N ALA A 142 6.09 11.67 -12.27
CA ALA A 142 4.97 11.09 -13.00
C ALA A 142 3.59 11.41 -12.38
N GLY A 143 3.54 12.15 -11.26
CA GLY A 143 2.31 12.63 -10.66
C GLY A 143 1.62 13.71 -11.48
N GLU A 144 0.32 13.89 -11.28
CA GLU A 144 -0.52 14.81 -12.08
C GLU A 144 -0.04 16.27 -11.97
N ILE A 145 0.28 16.70 -10.75
CA ILE A 145 0.71 18.06 -10.43
C ILE A 145 2.08 18.34 -11.05
N ASN A 146 3.05 17.45 -10.86
CA ASN A 146 4.39 17.58 -11.44
C ASN A 146 4.36 17.50 -12.98
N SER A 147 3.52 16.64 -13.56
CA SER A 147 3.34 16.55 -15.01
C SER A 147 2.80 17.86 -15.59
N ALA A 148 1.85 18.50 -14.92
CA ALA A 148 1.32 19.80 -15.34
C ALA A 148 2.38 20.92 -15.24
N ILE A 149 3.20 20.94 -14.19
CA ILE A 149 4.31 21.90 -14.05
C ILE A 149 5.36 21.71 -15.15
N GLN A 150 5.73 20.46 -15.45
CA GLN A 150 6.67 20.14 -16.53
C GLN A 150 6.15 20.65 -17.89
N ALA A 151 4.85 20.53 -18.12
CA ALA A 151 4.15 21.08 -19.30
C ALA A 151 3.94 22.60 -19.27
N ASN A 152 4.52 23.33 -18.31
CA ASN A 152 4.36 24.77 -18.09
C ASN A 152 2.89 25.20 -17.86
N ASN A 153 2.05 24.32 -17.32
CA ASN A 153 0.65 24.60 -17.00
C ASN A 153 0.44 24.64 -15.49
N VAL A 154 0.92 25.73 -14.87
CA VAL A 154 0.86 25.93 -13.41
C VAL A 154 -0.59 26.05 -12.92
N GLU A 155 -1.49 26.64 -13.71
CA GLU A 155 -2.91 26.75 -13.34
C GLU A 155 -3.57 25.37 -13.23
N LYS A 156 -3.30 24.46 -14.18
CA LYS A 156 -3.75 23.07 -14.05
C LYS A 156 -3.15 22.40 -12.82
N ALA A 157 -1.85 22.61 -12.55
CA ALA A 157 -1.20 22.04 -11.37
C ALA A 157 -1.85 22.51 -10.06
N LYS A 158 -2.18 23.81 -9.96
CA LYS A 158 -2.93 24.38 -8.82
C LYS A 158 -4.31 23.77 -8.68
N GLN A 159 -5.05 23.67 -9.78
CA GLN A 159 -6.39 23.08 -9.76
C GLN A 159 -6.34 21.60 -9.33
N SER A 160 -5.45 20.80 -9.92
CA SER A 160 -5.30 19.39 -9.56
C SER A 160 -4.95 19.22 -8.07
N ALA A 161 -4.06 20.05 -7.53
CA ALA A 161 -3.72 20.03 -6.11
C ALA A 161 -4.90 20.42 -5.21
N ALA A 162 -5.69 21.42 -5.61
CA ALA A 162 -6.92 21.80 -4.91
C ALA A 162 -7.95 20.66 -4.93
N ASP A 163 -8.12 19.96 -6.06
CA ASP A 163 -9.03 18.81 -6.15
C ASP A 163 -8.64 17.71 -5.14
N TYR A 164 -7.35 17.35 -5.04
CA TYR A 164 -6.89 16.35 -4.08
C TYR A 164 -7.06 16.80 -2.63
N ARG A 165 -6.78 18.07 -2.33
CA ARG A 165 -7.06 18.67 -1.02
C ARG A 165 -8.54 18.59 -0.67
N ASP A 166 -9.43 18.88 -1.62
CA ASP A 166 -10.88 18.89 -1.37
C ASP A 166 -11.43 17.46 -1.19
N ILE A 167 -10.81 16.47 -1.83
CA ILE A 167 -11.15 15.05 -1.71
C ILE A 167 -10.68 14.45 -0.37
N LEU A 168 -9.43 14.71 0.02
CA LEU A 168 -8.80 14.08 1.19
C LEU A 168 -8.94 14.92 2.47
N GLY A 169 -9.07 16.23 2.33
CA GLY A 169 -8.95 17.22 3.40
C GLY A 169 -7.55 17.84 3.48
N ALA A 170 -7.47 19.10 3.92
CA ALA A 170 -6.21 19.85 3.99
C ALA A 170 -5.16 19.23 4.93
N GLU A 171 -5.60 18.55 5.99
CA GLU A 171 -4.74 17.85 6.95
C GLU A 171 -4.26 16.47 6.45
N ASN A 172 -4.84 15.96 5.36
CA ASN A 172 -4.61 14.61 4.85
C ASN A 172 -3.98 14.62 3.45
N PHE A 173 -3.76 15.78 2.85
CA PHE A 173 -3.09 15.90 1.58
C PHE A 173 -1.80 16.69 1.75
N PHE A 174 -0.69 16.13 1.27
CA PHE A 174 0.63 16.73 1.35
C PHE A 174 1.25 16.88 -0.04
N ILE A 175 1.92 18.01 -0.25
CA ILE A 175 2.78 18.20 -1.42
C ILE A 175 4.12 17.50 -1.16
N GLU A 176 4.37 16.49 -1.98
CA GLU A 176 5.52 15.60 -1.89
C GLU A 176 6.73 16.18 -2.61
N LEU A 177 7.83 16.30 -1.87
CA LEU A 177 9.08 16.87 -2.34
C LEU A 177 10.12 15.78 -2.53
N HIS A 178 10.77 15.81 -3.70
CA HIS A 178 11.86 14.92 -4.07
C HIS A 178 13.07 15.74 -4.54
N ASP A 179 14.28 15.30 -4.20
CA ASP A 179 15.52 15.84 -4.76
C ASP A 179 16.53 14.71 -5.03
N HIS A 180 16.67 14.38 -6.31
CA HIS A 180 17.63 13.43 -6.84
C HIS A 180 18.70 14.12 -7.70
N GLY A 181 18.83 15.45 -7.58
CA GLY A 181 19.75 16.26 -8.38
C GLY A 181 19.29 16.54 -9.81
N MET A 182 18.03 16.26 -10.14
CA MET A 182 17.46 16.43 -11.49
C MET A 182 16.96 17.86 -11.72
N GLU A 183 17.14 18.39 -12.93
CA GLU A 183 16.70 19.75 -13.29
C GLU A 183 15.17 19.87 -13.26
N GLU A 184 14.47 18.81 -13.72
CA GLU A 184 13.02 18.73 -13.74
C GLU A 184 12.44 18.82 -12.32
N GLN A 185 13.08 18.18 -11.33
CA GLN A 185 12.67 18.25 -9.93
C GLN A 185 12.90 19.65 -9.36
N ARG A 186 14.02 20.30 -9.65
CA ARG A 186 14.28 21.69 -9.20
C ARG A 186 13.24 22.66 -9.75
N LYS A 187 12.86 22.49 -11.03
CA LYS A 187 11.79 23.27 -11.65
C LYS A 187 10.45 23.04 -10.94
N CYS A 188 10.09 21.78 -10.68
CA CYS A 188 8.84 21.44 -10.00
C CYS A 188 8.81 21.96 -8.56
N MET A 189 9.90 21.79 -7.81
CA MET A 189 10.05 22.21 -6.40
C MET A 189 9.61 23.65 -6.17
N THR A 190 10.05 24.59 -7.01
CA THR A 190 9.71 26.01 -6.87
C THR A 190 8.19 26.24 -6.97
N ALA A 191 7.53 25.59 -7.93
CA ALA A 191 6.08 25.71 -8.11
C ALA A 191 5.31 24.97 -6.99
N LEU A 192 5.77 23.78 -6.60
CA LEU A 192 5.16 22.97 -5.53
C LEU A 192 5.10 23.74 -4.20
N LEU A 193 6.20 24.41 -3.83
CA LEU A 193 6.24 25.23 -2.61
C LEU A 193 5.23 26.37 -2.63
N GLN A 194 5.04 27.01 -3.79
CA GLN A 194 4.03 28.06 -3.93
C GLN A 194 2.62 27.48 -3.89
N ILE A 195 2.37 26.37 -4.59
CA ILE A 195 1.06 25.69 -4.61
C ILE A 195 0.65 25.28 -3.19
N ALA A 196 1.56 24.64 -2.43
CA ALA A 196 1.30 24.22 -1.06
C ALA A 196 0.83 25.37 -0.17
N ARG A 197 1.49 26.53 -0.28
CA ARG A 197 1.12 27.77 0.43
C ARG A 197 -0.22 28.33 -0.03
N ASP A 198 -0.47 28.36 -1.33
CA ASP A 198 -1.69 28.92 -1.92
C ASP A 198 -2.94 28.14 -1.50
N ILE A 199 -2.84 26.81 -1.42
CA ILE A 199 -4.00 25.94 -1.09
C ILE A 199 -4.07 25.53 0.39
N GLY A 200 -3.06 25.89 1.18
CA GLY A 200 -3.01 25.67 2.63
C GLY A 200 -2.78 24.21 3.03
N VAL A 201 -1.82 23.53 2.41
CA VAL A 201 -1.48 22.13 2.72
C VAL A 201 -0.02 21.95 3.11
N GLY A 202 0.27 20.86 3.83
CA GLY A 202 1.62 20.54 4.30
C GLY A 202 2.56 20.09 3.17
N LEU A 203 3.87 20.19 3.45
CA LEU A 203 4.93 19.61 2.64
C LEU A 203 5.36 18.28 3.24
N VAL A 204 5.81 17.33 2.42
CA VAL A 204 6.41 16.08 2.93
C VAL A 204 7.61 15.70 2.09
N ALA A 205 8.71 15.33 2.73
CA ALA A 205 9.90 14.86 2.04
C ALA A 205 9.80 13.36 1.76
N ALA A 206 10.17 12.97 0.54
CA ALA A 206 10.19 11.57 0.10
C ALA A 206 11.42 11.30 -0.77
N ASN A 207 11.74 10.03 -0.95
CA ASN A 207 12.89 9.61 -1.77
C ASN A 207 12.56 8.53 -2.79
N ASP A 208 11.26 8.20 -2.94
CA ASP A 208 10.76 7.29 -3.97
C ASP A 208 11.62 6.01 -4.08
N VAL A 209 11.77 5.30 -2.95
CA VAL A 209 12.89 4.34 -2.80
C VAL A 209 12.62 3.06 -3.58
N HIS A 210 13.55 2.65 -4.45
CA HIS A 210 13.42 1.43 -5.27
C HIS A 210 14.46 0.36 -4.96
N PHE A 211 15.56 0.72 -4.29
CA PHE A 211 16.62 -0.21 -3.92
C PHE A 211 17.22 0.14 -2.55
N LEU A 212 17.87 -0.83 -1.89
CA LEU A 212 18.23 -0.65 -0.48
C LEU A 212 19.48 0.23 -0.31
N ARG A 213 20.50 0.03 -1.14
CA ARG A 213 21.78 0.76 -1.08
C ARG A 213 22.06 1.44 -2.40
N ARG A 214 22.74 2.58 -2.36
CA ARG A 214 23.23 3.28 -3.57
C ARG A 214 23.98 2.34 -4.53
N SER A 215 24.75 1.39 -4.00
CA SER A 215 25.50 0.38 -4.79
C SER A 215 24.61 -0.58 -5.57
N ASP A 216 23.35 -0.77 -5.16
CA ASP A 216 22.43 -1.73 -5.74
C ASP A 216 21.81 -1.20 -7.04
N HIS A 217 22.06 0.08 -7.38
CA HIS A 217 21.57 0.75 -8.59
C HIS A 217 21.87 -0.04 -9.88
N GLN A 218 23.06 -0.63 -10.00
CA GLN A 218 23.41 -1.43 -11.20
C GLN A 218 22.57 -2.71 -11.31
N ALA A 219 22.28 -3.37 -10.18
CA ALA A 219 21.45 -4.57 -10.17
C ALA A 219 19.99 -4.22 -10.50
N HIS A 220 19.49 -3.12 -9.93
CA HIS A 220 18.17 -2.57 -10.25
C HIS A 220 18.04 -2.20 -11.74
N ASP A 221 19.06 -1.56 -12.32
CA ASP A 221 19.09 -1.21 -13.74
C ASP A 221 18.97 -2.43 -14.67
N VAL A 222 19.62 -3.55 -14.32
CA VAL A 222 19.47 -4.82 -15.03
C VAL A 222 18.05 -5.39 -14.88
N MET A 223 17.46 -5.29 -13.69
CA MET A 223 16.08 -5.74 -13.45
C MET A 223 15.07 -4.97 -14.32
N LEU A 224 15.22 -3.65 -14.45
CA LEU A 224 14.39 -2.84 -15.35
C LEU A 224 14.53 -3.27 -16.82
N CYS A 225 15.74 -3.64 -17.24
CA CYS A 225 15.97 -4.19 -18.58
C CYS A 225 15.20 -5.49 -18.81
N ILE A 226 15.20 -6.39 -17.81
CA ILE A 226 14.39 -7.62 -17.85
C ILE A 226 12.90 -7.28 -17.94
N GLY A 227 12.41 -6.36 -17.11
CA GLY A 227 11.01 -5.97 -17.06
C GLY A 227 10.48 -5.30 -18.33
N THR A 228 11.34 -4.53 -19.00
CA THR A 228 11.00 -3.78 -20.23
C THR A 228 11.37 -4.51 -21.52
N GLY A 229 12.01 -5.68 -21.42
CA GLY A 229 12.49 -6.44 -22.58
C GLY A 229 13.56 -5.69 -23.39
N LYS A 230 14.42 -4.93 -22.71
CA LYS A 230 15.51 -4.13 -23.31
C LYS A 230 16.88 -4.69 -22.96
N MET A 231 17.90 -4.36 -23.76
CA MET A 231 19.29 -4.67 -23.44
C MET A 231 19.94 -3.53 -22.67
N VAL A 232 20.90 -3.83 -21.78
CA VAL A 232 21.62 -2.81 -21.00
C VAL A 232 22.33 -1.80 -21.91
N GLN A 233 22.76 -2.25 -23.09
CA GLN A 233 23.42 -1.45 -24.12
C GLN A 233 22.47 -0.50 -24.86
N ASP A 234 21.14 -0.68 -24.79
CA ASP A 234 20.18 0.18 -25.49
C ASP A 234 20.26 1.61 -24.94
N GLU A 235 20.44 2.59 -25.83
CA GLU A 235 20.52 4.01 -25.47
C GLU A 235 19.16 4.55 -25.02
N ASN A 236 18.09 4.21 -25.74
CA ASN A 236 16.72 4.66 -25.49
C ASN A 236 15.94 3.65 -24.63
N ARG A 237 16.43 3.40 -23.41
CA ARG A 237 15.76 2.51 -22.44
C ARG A 237 15.43 3.25 -21.14
N MET A 238 14.48 2.70 -20.39
CA MET A 238 14.15 3.21 -19.05
C MET A 238 15.35 3.01 -18.12
N ARG A 239 15.70 4.07 -17.39
CA ARG A 239 16.81 4.11 -16.42
C ARG A 239 16.42 5.04 -15.28
N TYR A 240 16.77 4.63 -14.07
CA TYR A 240 16.60 5.44 -12.88
C TYR A 240 17.94 6.06 -12.49
N VAL A 241 17.93 7.17 -11.74
CA VAL A 241 19.14 7.74 -11.16
C VAL A 241 19.60 6.93 -9.95
N SER A 242 20.85 7.06 -9.53
CA SER A 242 21.41 6.28 -8.42
C SER A 242 20.95 6.72 -7.02
N GLU A 243 20.11 7.75 -6.93
CA GLU A 243 19.69 8.39 -5.68
C GLU A 243 18.41 7.78 -5.04
N LEU A 244 17.72 6.87 -5.72
CA LEU A 244 16.48 6.24 -5.23
C LEU A 244 16.75 5.05 -4.27
N TYR A 245 17.77 5.17 -3.42
CA TYR A 245 18.07 4.19 -2.38
C TYR A 245 17.48 4.57 -1.02
N PHE A 246 17.45 3.62 -0.08
CA PHE A 246 16.95 3.85 1.27
C PHE A 246 17.93 4.73 2.07
N LYS A 247 17.84 6.05 1.89
CA LYS A 247 18.68 7.06 2.56
C LYS A 247 18.48 7.06 4.07
N SER A 248 19.54 7.34 4.81
CA SER A 248 19.49 7.52 6.27
C SER A 248 18.76 8.82 6.66
N PRO A 249 18.30 8.96 7.93
CA PRO A 249 17.72 10.20 8.42
C PRO A 249 18.67 11.40 8.34
N ALA A 250 19.98 11.19 8.47
CA ALA A 250 20.97 12.25 8.34
C ALA A 250 21.06 12.77 6.90
N GLU A 251 21.08 11.87 5.92
CA GLU A 251 21.10 12.23 4.50
C GLU A 251 19.82 12.96 4.09
N MET A 252 18.64 12.48 4.51
CA MET A 252 17.37 13.13 4.20
C MET A 252 17.27 14.53 4.82
N ARG A 253 17.73 14.71 6.06
CA ARG A 253 17.76 16.03 6.71
C ARG A 253 18.70 17.00 6.05
N GLU A 254 19.88 16.56 5.59
CA GLU A 254 20.78 17.44 4.85
C GLU A 254 20.20 17.82 3.49
N LEU A 255 19.58 16.86 2.79
CA LEU A 255 18.94 17.08 1.50
C LEU A 255 17.80 18.10 1.56
N PHE A 256 16.99 18.03 2.62
CA PHE A 256 15.85 18.94 2.84
C PHE A 256 16.10 19.95 3.97
N ARG A 257 17.36 20.37 4.16
CA ARG A 257 17.77 21.31 5.22
C ARG A 257 17.02 22.64 5.21
N ASP A 258 16.60 23.09 4.03
CA ASP A 258 15.85 24.34 3.84
C ASP A 258 14.34 24.17 4.08
N PHE A 259 13.87 22.93 4.25
CA PHE A 259 12.47 22.56 4.46
C PHE A 259 12.31 21.59 5.64
N PRO A 260 12.74 21.96 6.86
CA PRO A 260 12.68 21.08 8.03
C PRO A 260 11.26 20.59 8.35
N GLU A 261 10.22 21.35 7.98
CA GLU A 261 8.82 20.96 8.08
C GLU A 261 8.48 19.72 7.24
N ALA A 262 9.08 19.58 6.05
CA ALA A 262 8.85 18.43 5.18
C ALA A 262 9.39 17.14 5.81
N ILE A 263 10.50 17.24 6.56
CA ILE A 263 11.04 16.14 7.37
C ILE A 263 10.15 15.87 8.58
N ALA A 264 9.75 16.91 9.32
CA ALA A 264 8.91 16.77 10.51
C ALA A 264 7.57 16.09 10.20
N ASN A 265 6.95 16.46 9.07
CA ASN A 265 5.68 15.87 8.63
C ASN A 265 5.80 14.37 8.32
N THR A 266 6.99 13.85 7.96
CA THR A 266 7.17 12.39 7.83
C THR A 266 6.99 11.65 9.15
N LEU A 267 7.49 12.24 10.24
CA LEU A 267 7.36 11.69 11.58
C LEU A 267 5.92 11.85 12.08
N GLU A 268 5.28 12.98 11.81
CA GLU A 268 3.88 13.21 12.17
C GLU A 268 2.95 12.21 11.49
N ILE A 269 3.06 12.04 10.17
CA ILE A 269 2.30 11.02 9.42
C ILE A 269 2.62 9.62 9.98
N GLY A 270 3.89 9.33 10.27
CA GLY A 270 4.30 8.09 10.91
C GLY A 270 3.70 7.87 12.30
N GLU A 271 3.45 8.93 13.07
CA GLU A 271 2.74 8.88 14.36
C GLU A 271 1.23 8.65 14.17
N ARG A 272 0.61 9.37 13.23
CA ARG A 272 -0.82 9.31 12.90
C ARG A 272 -1.28 7.95 12.37
N CYS A 273 -0.51 7.36 11.43
CA CYS A 273 -0.87 6.08 10.82
C CYS A 273 -0.88 4.95 11.86
N HIS A 274 -2.02 4.37 12.18
CA HIS A 274 -2.13 3.24 13.11
C HIS A 274 -3.10 2.19 12.57
N LEU A 275 -2.54 1.06 12.16
CA LEU A 275 -3.29 -0.10 11.70
C LEU A 275 -2.99 -1.29 12.62
N ASP A 276 -4.03 -1.81 13.26
CA ASP A 276 -3.96 -3.06 13.99
C ASP A 276 -4.61 -4.16 13.15
N LEU A 277 -3.83 -5.19 12.82
CA LEU A 277 -4.31 -6.35 12.06
C LEU A 277 -4.35 -7.57 12.97
N GLU A 278 -5.56 -8.04 13.24
CA GLU A 278 -5.76 -9.28 13.96
C GLU A 278 -5.48 -10.49 13.07
N PHE A 279 -4.58 -11.37 13.54
CA PHE A 279 -4.26 -12.63 12.90
C PHE A 279 -4.74 -13.81 13.76
N GLY A 280 -5.09 -14.92 13.11
CA GLY A 280 -5.55 -16.13 13.81
C GLY A 280 -7.04 -16.13 14.16
N CYS A 281 -7.77 -15.06 13.84
CA CYS A 281 -9.23 -15.03 13.93
C CYS A 281 -9.87 -15.74 12.72
N SER A 282 -10.74 -16.70 13.01
CA SER A 282 -11.51 -17.41 11.99
C SER A 282 -12.57 -16.50 11.35
N LYS A 283 -12.66 -16.50 10.02
CA LYS A 283 -13.65 -15.75 9.23
C LYS A 283 -14.42 -16.67 8.27
N TYR A 284 -14.75 -17.89 8.70
CA TYR A 284 -15.56 -18.79 7.87
C TYR A 284 -16.97 -18.21 7.66
N PRO A 285 -17.58 -18.44 6.49
CA PRO A 285 -19.01 -18.19 6.31
C PRO A 285 -19.81 -18.95 7.36
N GLU A 286 -20.83 -18.31 7.93
CA GLU A 286 -21.73 -18.98 8.86
C GLU A 286 -22.80 -19.76 8.08
N TYR A 287 -22.88 -21.07 8.28
CA TYR A 287 -23.95 -21.87 7.69
C TYR A 287 -25.27 -21.62 8.42
N PRO A 288 -26.36 -21.29 7.71
CA PRO A 288 -27.65 -21.01 8.34
C PRO A 288 -28.29 -22.30 8.82
N ALA A 289 -28.38 -22.48 10.14
CA ALA A 289 -29.14 -23.58 10.73
C ALA A 289 -30.66 -23.38 10.51
N PRO A 290 -31.46 -24.47 10.39
CA PRO A 290 -32.92 -24.37 10.33
C PRO A 290 -33.51 -23.62 11.54
N PRO A 291 -34.68 -22.98 11.40
CA PRO A 291 -35.32 -22.26 12.51
C PRO A 291 -35.49 -23.12 13.76
N GLY A 292 -35.06 -22.59 14.91
CA GLY A 292 -35.16 -23.25 16.20
C GLY A 292 -34.03 -24.24 16.53
N LYS A 293 -32.96 -24.29 15.72
CA LYS A 293 -31.76 -25.08 15.99
C LYS A 293 -30.51 -24.20 16.04
N THR A 294 -29.56 -24.54 16.91
CA THR A 294 -28.20 -24.00 16.81
C THR A 294 -27.42 -24.71 15.70
N ARG A 295 -26.27 -24.14 15.29
CA ARG A 295 -25.38 -24.78 14.29
C ARG A 295 -24.82 -26.10 14.81
N GLU A 296 -24.48 -26.13 16.09
CA GLU A 296 -23.99 -27.29 16.80
C GLU A 296 -25.04 -28.40 16.80
N GLU A 297 -26.28 -28.09 17.15
CA GLU A 297 -27.40 -29.04 17.11
C GLU A 297 -27.64 -29.58 15.70
N TYR A 298 -27.60 -28.70 14.70
CA TYR A 298 -27.81 -29.10 13.31
C TYR A 298 -26.65 -29.95 12.77
N LEU A 299 -25.40 -29.60 13.09
CA LEU A 299 -24.23 -30.41 12.75
C LEU A 299 -24.33 -31.80 13.39
N ARG A 300 -24.69 -31.88 14.67
CA ARG A 300 -24.90 -33.16 15.37
C ARG A 300 -25.97 -33.99 14.65
N GLU A 301 -27.12 -33.41 14.34
CA GLU A 301 -28.20 -34.11 13.63
C GLU A 301 -27.73 -34.68 12.29
N LEU A 302 -27.08 -33.86 11.46
CA LEU A 302 -26.55 -34.30 10.16
C LEU A 302 -25.51 -35.42 10.31
N CYS A 303 -24.62 -35.30 11.29
CA CYS A 303 -23.62 -36.30 11.59
C CYS A 303 -24.24 -37.60 12.08
N TYR A 304 -25.24 -37.55 12.96
CA TYR A 304 -25.97 -38.74 13.42
C TYR A 304 -26.81 -39.39 12.31
N ASP A 305 -27.41 -38.61 11.41
CA ASP A 305 -28.07 -39.12 10.21
C ASP A 305 -27.08 -39.80 9.25
N GLY A 306 -25.91 -39.19 9.05
CA GLY A 306 -24.81 -39.77 8.28
C GLY A 306 -24.29 -41.06 8.93
N PHE A 307 -24.15 -41.07 10.24
CA PHE A 307 -23.67 -42.20 11.03
C PHE A 307 -24.60 -43.40 10.91
N ARG A 308 -25.92 -43.20 11.07
CA ARG A 308 -26.94 -44.23 10.84
C ARG A 308 -26.89 -44.82 9.43
N ARG A 309 -26.77 -43.97 8.40
CA ARG A 309 -26.71 -44.41 6.99
C ARG A 309 -25.46 -45.23 6.68
N ARG A 310 -24.31 -44.90 7.29
CA ARG A 310 -23.02 -45.56 7.00
C ARG A 310 -22.80 -46.84 7.81
N TYR A 311 -23.22 -46.86 9.07
CA TYR A 311 -22.93 -47.94 10.01
C TYR A 311 -24.12 -48.86 10.31
N GLY A 312 -25.34 -48.53 9.85
CA GLY A 312 -26.51 -49.38 10.03
C GLY A 312 -26.79 -49.67 11.51
N GLU A 313 -27.02 -50.94 11.86
CA GLU A 313 -27.27 -51.37 13.25
C GLU A 313 -26.12 -51.04 14.21
N ARG A 314 -24.87 -51.00 13.71
CA ARG A 314 -23.71 -50.65 14.53
C ARG A 314 -23.79 -49.21 15.04
N ALA A 315 -24.49 -48.31 14.35
CA ALA A 315 -24.68 -46.94 14.80
C ALA A 315 -25.45 -46.84 16.13
N SER A 316 -26.19 -47.88 16.51
CA SER A 316 -26.95 -47.93 17.78
C SER A 316 -26.34 -48.89 18.80
N ASN A 317 -25.52 -49.84 18.35
CA ASN A 317 -25.09 -50.98 19.16
C ASN A 317 -23.58 -51.03 19.43
N ASP A 318 -22.79 -50.13 18.83
CA ASP A 318 -21.33 -50.06 19.00
C ASP A 318 -20.95 -48.82 19.85
N PRO A 319 -20.73 -48.97 21.17
CA PRO A 319 -20.47 -47.85 22.07
C PRO A 319 -19.16 -47.12 21.78
N GLU A 320 -18.20 -47.78 21.11
CA GLU A 320 -16.93 -47.18 20.75
C GLU A 320 -17.12 -46.18 19.61
N LEU A 321 -17.88 -46.56 18.59
CA LEU A 321 -18.19 -45.67 17.46
C LEU A 321 -19.03 -44.45 17.88
N ILE A 322 -20.02 -44.64 18.75
CA ILE A 322 -20.84 -43.53 19.28
C ILE A 322 -19.95 -42.56 20.07
N ARG A 323 -19.10 -43.08 20.96
CA ARG A 323 -18.19 -42.27 21.77
C ARG A 323 -17.21 -41.49 20.91
N GLN A 324 -16.69 -42.11 19.85
CA GLN A 324 -15.79 -41.44 18.92
C GLN A 324 -16.48 -40.28 18.21
N LEU A 325 -17.70 -40.49 17.70
CA LEU A 325 -18.50 -39.46 17.05
C LEU A 325 -18.78 -38.27 17.99
N ASP A 326 -19.22 -38.55 19.22
CA ASP A 326 -19.50 -37.51 20.20
C ASP A 326 -18.25 -36.74 20.62
N TYR A 327 -17.11 -37.43 20.75
CA TYR A 327 -15.82 -36.80 21.04
C TYR A 327 -15.42 -35.82 19.93
N GLU A 328 -15.47 -36.24 18.67
CA GLU A 328 -15.13 -35.39 17.53
C GLU A 328 -16.07 -34.19 17.40
N LEU A 329 -17.38 -34.40 17.53
CA LEU A 329 -18.38 -33.31 17.55
C LEU A 329 -18.09 -32.32 18.69
N GLY A 330 -17.75 -32.82 19.87
CA GLY A 330 -17.37 -31.97 21.01
C GLY A 330 -16.09 -31.17 20.77
N VAL A 331 -15.13 -31.68 19.98
CA VAL A 331 -13.95 -30.92 19.56
C VAL A 331 -14.33 -29.80 18.60
N PHE A 332 -15.14 -30.09 17.57
CA PHE A 332 -15.61 -29.07 16.61
C PHE A 332 -16.36 -27.93 17.30
N GLU A 333 -17.24 -28.24 18.26
CA GLU A 333 -17.96 -27.24 19.06
C GLU A 333 -17.02 -26.37 19.89
N LYS A 334 -16.04 -26.97 20.59
CA LYS A 334 -15.08 -26.23 21.41
C LYS A 334 -14.15 -25.32 20.58
N THR A 335 -13.84 -25.74 19.36
CA THR A 335 -12.92 -25.03 18.47
C THR A 335 -13.63 -24.05 17.54
N GLY A 336 -14.97 -24.03 17.52
CA GLY A 336 -15.78 -23.14 16.69
C GLY A 336 -15.84 -23.53 15.20
N PHE A 337 -15.42 -24.76 14.84
CA PHE A 337 -15.48 -25.27 13.46
C PHE A 337 -16.81 -26.00 13.18
N VAL A 338 -17.93 -25.29 13.37
CA VAL A 338 -19.29 -25.85 13.29
C VAL A 338 -20.12 -25.32 12.11
N SER A 339 -19.53 -24.47 11.26
CA SER A 339 -20.17 -23.90 10.06
C SER A 339 -19.81 -24.66 8.80
#